data_AF-A0A183GFS4-F1
#
_entry.id   AF-A0A183GFS4-F1
#
_cell.length_a   1.000
_cell.length_b   1.000
_cell.length_c   1.000
_cell.angle_alpha   90.00
_cell.angle_beta   90.00
_cell.angle_gamma   90.00
#
_symmetry.space_group_name_H-M   'P 1'
#
loop_
_entity.id
_entity.type
_entity.pdbx_description
1 polymer ?
#
loop_
_entity_poly.entity_id
_entity_poly.type
_entity_poly.pdbx_seq_one_letter_code
_entity_poly.pdbx_strand_id
1 'polypeptide(L)'
;MSLADANRDFVLRPNHNEKFRPANGEALLRTVAEETLVGKNFESGSSLSNSIASMIADRLKALSLPHYKYVVQVTIGERHGQGMNIASQCVWDADCDGLAKYFFSNCQHVCAKAKAKVTEASDNELGLDGEPIVE
;
A
#
# COMPACT_ATOMS: atom_id res chain seq x y z
N MET A 1 8.60 9.80 45.93
CA MET A 1 7.55 9.67 44.92
C MET A 1 7.56 10.97 44.11
N SER A 2 8.31 11.01 43.01
CA SER A 2 8.52 12.24 42.23
C SER A 2 7.35 12.48 41.27
N LEU A 3 6.72 13.65 41.40
CA LEU A 3 5.73 14.22 40.49
C LEU A 3 6.41 14.65 39.18
N ALA A 4 6.70 13.72 38.29
CA ALA A 4 7.22 14.01 36.95
C ALA A 4 6.43 13.29 35.83
N ASP A 5 5.14 12.99 36.09
CA ASP A 5 4.25 12.29 35.15
C ASP A 5 3.05 13.18 34.72
N ALA A 6 3.32 14.41 34.26
CA ALA A 6 2.23 15.30 33.85
C ALA A 6 2.62 16.27 32.73
N ASN A 7 3.05 15.73 31.59
CA ASN A 7 2.55 16.20 30.28
C ASN A 7 2.92 15.19 29.19
N ARG A 8 2.27 14.02 29.18
CA ARG A 8 2.32 13.16 27.99
C ARG A 8 1.16 13.60 27.12
N ASP A 9 1.42 14.54 26.22
CA ASP A 9 0.50 14.92 25.14
C ASP A 9 0.32 13.72 24.21
N PHE A 10 -0.52 12.76 24.61
CA PHE A 10 -0.87 11.61 23.79
C PHE A 10 -1.79 12.07 22.67
N VAL A 11 -1.23 12.26 21.49
CA VAL A 11 -1.96 12.60 20.27
C VAL A 11 -2.60 11.33 19.72
N LEU A 12 -3.88 11.12 20.03
CA LEU A 12 -4.66 9.97 19.56
C LEU A 12 -5.02 10.03 18.07
N ARG A 13 -4.87 11.21 17.44
CA ARG A 13 -5.22 11.43 16.03
C ARG A 13 -4.14 12.29 15.39
N PRO A 14 -3.57 11.87 14.25
CA PRO A 14 -2.55 12.65 13.58
C PRO A 14 -3.10 14.01 13.17
N ASN A 15 -2.24 15.03 13.21
CA ASN A 15 -2.64 16.37 12.85
C ASN A 15 -2.98 16.43 11.35
N HIS A 16 -3.73 17.44 10.90
CA HIS A 16 -4.22 17.52 9.51
C HIS A 16 -3.09 17.41 8.46
N ASN A 17 -1.91 17.94 8.77
CA ASN A 17 -0.74 17.92 7.89
C ASN A 17 -0.01 16.58 7.87
N GLU A 18 -0.21 15.76 8.90
CA GLU A 18 0.42 14.44 9.06
C GLU A 18 -0.48 13.32 8.55
N LYS A 19 -1.76 13.61 8.28
CA LYS A 19 -2.73 12.63 7.81
C LYS A 19 -2.41 12.16 6.39
N PHE A 20 -2.41 10.85 6.20
CA PHE A 20 -2.27 10.25 4.87
C PHE A 20 -3.42 10.66 3.94
N ARG A 21 -3.07 11.10 2.73
CA ARG A 21 -4.04 11.48 1.69
C ARG A 21 -4.10 10.39 0.61
N PRO A 22 -5.24 9.69 0.45
CA PRO A 22 -5.40 8.64 -0.55
C PRO A 22 -5.04 9.09 -1.96
N ALA A 23 -5.40 10.32 -2.35
CA ALA A 23 -5.09 10.87 -3.67
C ALA A 23 -3.58 10.92 -3.97
N ASN A 24 -2.74 11.25 -2.97
CA ASN A 24 -1.29 11.25 -3.13
C ASN A 24 -0.76 9.84 -3.29
N GLY A 25 -1.31 8.89 -2.52
CA GLY A 25 -0.99 7.47 -2.65
C GLY A 25 -1.39 6.92 -4.03
N GLU A 26 -2.59 7.24 -4.52
CA GLU A 26 -3.07 6.80 -5.84
C GLU A 26 -2.22 7.36 -6.98
N ALA A 27 -1.83 8.64 -6.90
CA ALA A 27 -0.93 9.25 -7.88
C ALA A 27 0.45 8.57 -7.89
N LEU A 28 1.01 8.29 -6.71
CA LEU A 28 2.28 7.57 -6.57
C LEU A 28 2.19 6.15 -7.14
N LEU A 29 1.12 5.41 -6.78
CA LEU A 29 0.87 4.06 -7.31
C LEU A 29 0.76 4.07 -8.84
N ARG A 30 0.06 5.07 -9.39
CA ARG A 30 -0.06 5.26 -10.84
C ARG A 30 1.29 5.47 -11.50
N THR A 31 2.07 6.42 -11.00
CA THR A 31 3.39 6.74 -11.55
C THR A 31 4.30 5.51 -11.55
N VAL A 32 4.39 4.78 -10.43
CA VAL A 32 5.25 3.59 -10.35
C VAL A 32 4.77 2.49 -11.30
N ALA A 33 3.46 2.23 -11.35
CA ALA A 33 2.90 1.20 -12.23
C ALA A 33 3.12 1.54 -13.71
N GLU A 34 2.93 2.79 -14.12
CA GLU A 34 3.15 3.22 -15.50
C GLU A 34 4.65 3.18 -15.88
N GLU A 35 5.54 3.68 -15.02
CA GLU A 35 6.99 3.65 -15.25
C GLU A 35 7.55 2.23 -15.42
N THR A 36 6.94 1.26 -14.73
CA THR A 36 7.48 -0.11 -14.65
C THR A 36 6.80 -1.10 -15.58
N LEU A 37 5.51 -0.93 -15.89
CA LEU A 37 4.71 -1.88 -16.65
C LEU A 37 4.44 -1.45 -18.09
N VAL A 38 4.65 -0.17 -18.44
CA VAL A 38 4.56 0.27 -19.84
C VAL A 38 5.72 -0.36 -20.63
N GLY A 39 5.39 -1.11 -21.67
CA GLY A 39 6.36 -1.73 -22.58
C GLY A 39 7.04 -3.00 -22.08
N LYS A 40 6.63 -3.58 -20.93
CA LYS A 40 7.15 -4.87 -20.45
C LYS A 40 6.23 -6.05 -20.79
N ASN A 41 6.83 -7.18 -21.13
CA ASN A 41 6.16 -8.48 -21.26
C ASN A 41 6.20 -9.26 -19.93
N PHE A 42 5.20 -10.14 -19.74
CA PHE A 42 5.06 -10.98 -18.55
C PHE A 42 6.04 -12.17 -18.62
N GLU A 43 7.32 -11.93 -18.36
CA GLU A 43 8.35 -12.99 -18.39
C GLU A 43 8.69 -13.53 -16.99
N SER A 44 8.46 -12.72 -15.93
CA SER A 44 8.69 -13.12 -14.53
C SER A 44 7.83 -12.31 -13.57
N GLY A 45 6.64 -12.83 -13.24
CA GLY A 45 5.67 -12.14 -12.40
C GLY A 45 6.18 -11.80 -10.99
N SER A 46 6.93 -12.71 -10.35
CA SER A 46 7.39 -12.57 -8.96
C SER A 46 8.48 -11.52 -8.77
N SER A 47 9.45 -11.45 -9.70
CA SER A 47 10.51 -10.43 -9.64
C SER A 47 9.95 -9.03 -9.90
N LEU A 48 9.02 -8.93 -10.85
CA LEU A 48 8.34 -7.68 -11.19
C LEU A 48 7.45 -7.19 -10.04
N SER A 49 6.65 -8.09 -9.42
CA SER A 49 5.79 -7.73 -8.30
C SER A 49 6.59 -7.26 -7.08
N ASN A 50 7.69 -7.95 -6.75
CA ASN A 50 8.56 -7.57 -5.63
C ASN A 50 9.25 -6.24 -5.88
N SER A 51 9.72 -5.99 -7.09
CA SER A 51 10.34 -4.72 -7.48
C SER A 51 9.35 -3.56 -7.35
N ILE A 52 8.14 -3.72 -7.87
CA ILE A 52 7.07 -2.70 -7.78
C ILE A 52 6.66 -2.48 -6.33
N ALA A 53 6.49 -3.55 -5.54
CA ALA A 53 6.14 -3.45 -4.14
C ALA A 53 7.20 -2.68 -3.33
N SER A 54 8.49 -2.95 -3.55
CA SER A 54 9.59 -2.22 -2.91
C SER A 54 9.58 -0.74 -3.31
N MET A 55 9.47 -0.43 -4.61
CA MET A 55 9.43 0.96 -5.09
C MET A 55 8.26 1.75 -4.50
N ILE A 56 7.07 1.14 -4.42
CA ILE A 56 5.91 1.77 -3.79
C ILE A 56 6.17 2.00 -2.30
N ALA A 57 6.68 0.99 -1.58
CA ALA A 57 6.99 1.10 -0.16
C ALA A 57 8.02 2.20 0.12
N ASP A 58 9.07 2.30 -0.69
CA ASP A 58 10.13 3.30 -0.53
C ASP A 58 9.61 4.72 -0.81
N ARG A 59 8.79 4.91 -1.85
CA ARG A 59 8.17 6.21 -2.13
C ARG A 59 7.13 6.60 -1.06
N LEU A 60 6.41 5.64 -0.49
CA LEU A 60 5.48 5.91 0.62
C LEU A 60 6.24 6.31 1.90
N LYS A 61 7.36 5.64 2.20
CA LYS A 61 8.25 6.03 3.31
C LYS A 61 8.84 7.42 3.11
N ALA A 62 9.11 7.83 1.87
CA ALA A 62 9.60 9.16 1.54
C ALA A 62 8.59 10.30 1.83
N LEU A 63 7.31 9.99 2.07
CA LEU A 63 6.32 10.97 2.56
C LEU A 63 6.55 11.38 4.02
N SER A 64 7.46 10.70 4.74
CA SER A 64 7.93 11.03 6.08
C SER A 64 6.82 11.26 7.11
N LEU A 65 5.76 10.44 7.07
CA LEU A 65 4.69 10.52 8.07
C LEU A 65 5.09 9.73 9.34
N PRO A 66 5.19 10.36 10.52
CA PRO A 66 5.89 9.82 11.69
C PRO A 66 5.20 8.65 12.41
N HIS A 67 3.91 8.41 12.18
CA HIS A 67 3.10 7.43 12.93
C HIS A 67 2.45 6.36 12.07
N TYR A 68 2.97 6.12 10.86
CA TYR A 68 2.31 5.23 9.90
C TYR A 68 3.14 4.01 9.52
N LYS A 69 2.49 2.85 9.55
CA LYS A 69 2.96 1.60 8.95
C LYS A 69 2.30 1.44 7.58
N TYR A 70 3.10 1.04 6.59
CA TYR A 70 2.66 0.84 5.21
C TYR A 70 2.63 -0.65 4.88
N VAL A 71 1.50 -1.13 4.38
CA VAL A 71 1.34 -2.49 3.84
C VAL A 71 1.04 -2.37 2.36
N VAL A 72 1.91 -2.93 1.53
CA VAL A 72 1.80 -2.88 0.06
C VAL A 72 1.52 -4.27 -0.48
N GLN A 73 0.45 -4.40 -1.26
CA GLN A 73 0.09 -5.61 -1.98
C GLN A 73 0.09 -5.32 -3.48
N VAL A 74 0.85 -6.11 -4.25
CA VAL A 74 0.93 -6.02 -5.70
C VAL A 74 0.54 -7.35 -6.30
N THR A 75 -0.44 -7.35 -7.20
CA THR A 75 -0.87 -8.52 -7.96
C THR A 75 -0.70 -8.23 -9.44
N ILE A 76 0.02 -9.09 -10.14
CA ILE A 76 0.29 -8.98 -11.58
C ILE A 76 -0.18 -10.28 -12.24
N GLY A 77 -0.92 -10.16 -13.34
CA GLY A 77 -1.38 -11.30 -14.13
C GLY A 77 -1.25 -11.04 -15.63
N GLU A 78 -1.18 -12.13 -16.39
CA GLU A 78 -1.23 -12.09 -17.84
C GLU A 78 -2.68 -11.94 -18.33
N ARG A 79 -2.88 -11.09 -19.33
CA ARG A 79 -4.19 -10.89 -19.97
C ARG A 79 -4.29 -11.69 -21.26
N HIS A 80 -4.60 -12.99 -21.13
CA HIS A 80 -4.84 -13.88 -22.27
C HIS A 80 -6.31 -14.34 -22.34
N GLY A 81 -7.25 -13.38 -22.38
CA GLY A 81 -8.69 -13.68 -22.36
C GLY A 81 -9.25 -14.10 -20.99
N GLN A 82 -8.44 -14.03 -19.95
CA GLN A 82 -8.80 -14.36 -18.57
C GLN A 82 -9.36 -13.12 -17.84
N GLY A 83 -10.33 -13.34 -16.96
CA GLY A 83 -10.87 -12.31 -16.06
C GLY A 83 -10.21 -12.38 -14.68
N MET A 84 -9.99 -11.23 -14.04
CA MET A 84 -9.39 -11.17 -12.70
C MET A 84 -10.23 -10.31 -11.75
N ASN A 85 -10.88 -10.95 -10.78
CA ASN A 85 -11.56 -10.27 -9.68
C ASN A 85 -10.66 -10.30 -8.44
N ILE A 86 -10.42 -9.13 -7.85
CA ILE A 86 -9.63 -9.02 -6.62
C ILE A 86 -10.42 -8.16 -5.67
N ALA A 87 -10.83 -8.77 -4.56
CA ALA A 87 -11.48 -8.12 -3.44
C ALA A 87 -10.54 -8.17 -2.24
N SER A 88 -10.69 -7.20 -1.34
CA SER A 88 -9.95 -7.20 -0.08
C SER A 88 -10.79 -6.55 1.00
N GLN A 89 -10.80 -7.16 2.18
CA GLN A 89 -11.52 -6.67 3.34
C GLN A 89 -10.51 -6.16 4.36
N CYS A 90 -10.80 -5.06 5.02
CA CYS A 90 -9.93 -4.45 6.01
C CYS A 90 -10.76 -3.93 7.18
N VAL A 91 -10.31 -4.24 8.40
CA VAL A 91 -10.73 -3.55 9.62
C VAL A 91 -9.68 -2.49 9.91
N TRP A 92 -10.13 -1.28 10.20
CA TRP A 92 -9.29 -0.09 10.30
C TRP A 92 -10.06 1.09 10.92
N ASP A 93 -9.32 2.09 11.41
CA ASP A 93 -9.89 3.36 11.86
C ASP A 93 -10.12 4.29 10.66
N ALA A 94 -11.38 4.66 10.40
CA ALA A 94 -11.74 5.52 9.27
C ALA A 94 -11.17 6.95 9.36
N ASP A 95 -10.82 7.41 10.56
CA ASP A 95 -10.30 8.75 10.79
C ASP A 95 -8.77 8.81 10.67
N CYS A 96 -8.06 7.74 11.03
CA CYS A 96 -6.59 7.71 11.06
C CYS A 96 -5.97 6.94 9.89
N ASP A 97 -6.59 5.83 9.46
CA ASP A 97 -6.05 4.93 8.45
C ASP A 97 -6.45 5.36 7.03
N GLY A 98 -5.71 4.86 6.03
CA GLY A 98 -5.94 5.25 4.63
C GLY A 98 -5.60 4.16 3.62
N LEU A 99 -6.37 4.10 2.53
CA LEU A 99 -6.21 3.10 1.48
C LEU A 99 -6.04 3.80 0.14
N ALA A 100 -4.97 3.47 -0.56
CA ALA A 100 -4.79 3.82 -1.96
C ALA A 100 -4.82 2.54 -2.81
N LYS A 101 -5.51 2.61 -3.95
CA LYS A 101 -5.61 1.51 -4.90
C LYS A 101 -5.41 2.02 -6.31
N TYR A 102 -4.69 1.25 -7.12
CA TYR A 102 -4.50 1.54 -8.53
C TYR A 102 -4.62 0.26 -9.35
N PHE A 103 -5.30 0.36 -10.49
CA PHE A 103 -5.39 -0.71 -11.47
C PHE A 103 -4.77 -0.24 -12.78
N PHE A 104 -3.73 -0.95 -13.20
CA PHE A 104 -3.08 -0.77 -14.48
C PHE A 104 -3.52 -1.88 -15.44
N SER A 105 -3.85 -1.48 -16.67
CA SER A 105 -4.19 -2.41 -17.75
C SER A 105 -3.50 -1.96 -19.02
N ASN A 106 -2.56 -2.76 -19.53
CA ASN A 106 -2.04 -2.61 -20.87
C ASN A 106 -2.87 -3.47 -21.85
N CYS A 107 -3.02 -3.00 -23.09
CA CYS A 107 -3.73 -3.72 -24.16
C CYS A 107 -3.02 -5.00 -24.59
N GLN A 108 -1.70 -5.08 -24.41
CA GLN A 108 -0.94 -6.16 -25.02
C GLN A 108 -0.94 -7.43 -24.15
N HIS A 109 -0.46 -7.43 -22.90
CA HIS A 109 -0.35 -8.72 -22.17
C HIS A 109 -0.46 -8.66 -20.64
N VAL A 110 -0.49 -7.48 -19.99
CA VAL A 110 -0.33 -7.39 -18.52
C VAL A 110 -1.44 -6.58 -17.87
N CYS A 111 -1.98 -7.11 -16.78
CA CYS A 111 -2.81 -6.38 -15.83
C CYS A 111 -2.15 -6.39 -14.44
N ALA A 112 -2.23 -5.27 -13.72
CA ALA A 112 -1.68 -5.17 -12.38
C ALA A 112 -2.61 -4.39 -11.46
N LYS A 113 -2.78 -4.86 -10.23
CA LYS A 113 -3.41 -4.13 -9.13
C LYS A 113 -2.38 -3.87 -8.06
N ALA A 114 -2.26 -2.61 -7.66
CA ALA A 114 -1.44 -2.20 -6.53
C ALA A 114 -2.36 -1.61 -5.46
N LYS A 115 -2.16 -2.05 -4.22
CA LYS A 115 -2.92 -1.62 -3.05
C LYS A 115 -1.94 -1.25 -1.95
N ALA A 116 -2.10 -0.06 -1.38
CA ALA A 116 -1.33 0.36 -0.21
C ALA A 116 -2.32 0.69 0.93
N LYS A 117 -2.24 -0.06 2.03
CA LYS A 117 -2.92 0.26 3.29
C LYS A 117 -1.93 0.99 4.18
N VAL A 118 -2.39 2.08 4.75
CA VAL A 118 -1.67 2.90 5.72
C VAL A 118 -2.42 2.76 7.03
N THR A 119 -1.72 2.33 8.07
CA THR A 119 -2.31 2.14 9.40
C THR A 119 -1.50 2.88 10.45
N GLU A 120 -2.16 3.53 11.40
CA GLU A 120 -1.46 4.15 12.52
C GLU A 120 -0.70 3.08 13.30
N ALA A 121 0.55 3.38 13.65
CA ALA A 121 1.42 2.51 14.40
C ALA A 121 0.92 2.39 15.86
N SER A 122 -0.17 1.64 16.08
CA SER A 122 -0.39 1.05 17.40
C SER A 122 0.63 -0.09 17.60
N ASP A 123 1.06 -0.29 18.85
CA ASP A 123 2.01 -1.33 19.26
C ASP A 123 1.51 -2.77 19.04
N ASN A 124 0.37 -2.95 18.36
CA ASN A 124 -0.17 -4.26 18.06
C ASN A 124 0.38 -4.75 16.71
N GLU A 125 1.36 -5.65 16.77
CA GLU A 125 1.70 -6.54 15.65
C GLU A 125 0.49 -7.43 15.36
N LEU A 126 -0.40 -6.98 14.47
CA LEU A 126 -1.29 -7.92 13.79
C LEU A 126 -0.44 -8.62 12.74
N GLY A 127 0.00 -9.83 13.11
CA GLY A 127 0.51 -10.84 12.20
C GLY A 127 -0.41 -10.92 10.99
N LEU A 128 0.11 -10.46 9.86
CA LEU A 128 -0.36 -10.84 8.55
C LEU A 128 0.73 -11.75 8.00
N ASP A 129 0.82 -12.94 8.56
CA ASP A 129 1.27 -14.12 7.83
C ASP A 129 0.35 -14.24 6.61
N GLY A 130 0.78 -13.57 5.54
CA GLY A 130 0.17 -13.67 4.23
C GLY A 130 0.38 -15.08 3.72
N GLU A 131 -0.51 -15.99 4.12
CA GLU A 131 -0.76 -17.21 3.38
C GLU A 131 -1.11 -16.79 1.94
N PRO A 132 -0.37 -17.29 0.92
CA PRO A 132 -0.69 -17.00 -0.45
C PRO A 132 -2.09 -17.56 -0.74
N ILE A 133 -3.02 -16.68 -1.10
CA ILE A 133 -4.30 -17.10 -1.67
C ILE A 133 -3.97 -17.69 -3.04
N VAL A 134 -3.82 -19.01 -3.07
CA VAL A 134 -3.86 -19.81 -4.28
C VAL A 134 -5.34 -19.98 -4.63
N GLU A 135 -5.78 -19.33 -5.71
CA GLU A 135 -6.87 -19.90 -6.52
C GLU A 135 -6.26 -20.87 -7.54
#